data_AF-A0A0U5GIW9-F1
#
_entry.id   AF-A0A0U5GIW9-F1
#
_cell.length_a   1.000
_cell.length_b   1.000
_cell.length_c   1.000
_cell.angle_alpha   90.00
_cell.angle_beta   90.00
_cell.angle_gamma   90.00
#
_symmetry.space_group_name_H-M   'P 1'
#
loop_
_entity.id
_entity.type
_entity.pdbx_description
1 polymer ?
#
loop_
_entity_poly.entity_id
_entity_poly.type
_entity_poly.pdbx_seq_one_letter_code
_entity_poly.pdbx_strand_id
1 'polypeptide(L)'
;MRGLREFVAGQVSRAQVELAGLFLLHEEEAREEVVPRLALHELQDDPTNNTRGWNFLRDPRTRKALPTHGDRWLLDRVLGADWLREEFLEYLQQVDGFLQRLLLLVHITSGQPARATELLGLRHRNTLQGRHQNIFIEHGLVSTVTTYHKGYSISNTTKIIHRYLPKAVSELVVYYLWLILPFREALERLARGHHGPASAFLWPAAAGGGDQGGSWPSERLRKVLQQEAQAHLQTKLNILTQKGWCRIPILELGFARDWHLIGHSQLHFAYPGPGMAVYPALTSPRWIVLKPGTAA
;
A
#
# COMPACT_ATOMS: atom_id res chain seq x y z
N MET A 1 -4.82 -24.42 9.91
CA MET A 1 -4.13 -23.71 8.80
C MET A 1 -5.04 -23.45 7.60
N ARG A 2 -5.83 -24.44 7.14
CA ARG A 2 -6.81 -24.27 6.04
C ARG A 2 -7.74 -23.04 6.23
N GLY A 3 -8.35 -22.89 7.40
CA GLY A 3 -9.27 -21.77 7.68
C GLY A 3 -8.68 -20.36 7.59
N LEU A 4 -7.40 -20.14 7.93
CA LEU A 4 -6.77 -18.82 7.78
C LEU A 4 -6.48 -18.49 6.32
N ARG A 5 -6.01 -19.49 5.55
CA ARG A 5 -5.74 -19.32 4.13
C ARG A 5 -7.04 -19.03 3.36
N GLU A 6 -8.10 -19.77 3.66
CA GLU A 6 -9.45 -19.52 3.11
C GLU A 6 -9.97 -18.15 3.51
N PHE A 7 -9.77 -17.74 4.77
CA PHE A 7 -10.12 -16.40 5.23
C PHE A 7 -9.38 -15.32 4.43
N VAL A 8 -8.05 -15.39 4.32
CA VAL A 8 -7.25 -14.41 3.56
C VAL A 8 -7.68 -14.37 2.09
N ALA A 9 -7.84 -15.54 1.46
CA ALA A 9 -8.31 -15.62 0.08
C ALA A 9 -9.70 -14.97 -0.08
N GLY A 10 -10.63 -15.26 0.83
CA GLY A 10 -11.96 -14.64 0.84
C GLY A 10 -11.92 -13.12 1.02
N GLN A 11 -11.03 -12.62 1.88
CA GLN A 11 -10.82 -11.16 2.04
C GLN A 11 -10.24 -10.52 0.78
N VAL A 12 -9.30 -11.19 0.09
CA VAL A 12 -8.76 -10.72 -1.20
C VAL A 12 -9.86 -10.69 -2.27
N SER A 13 -10.64 -11.75 -2.42
CA SER A 13 -11.73 -11.80 -3.40
C SER A 13 -12.77 -10.70 -3.14
N ARG A 14 -13.15 -10.47 -1.88
CA ARG A 14 -14.06 -9.37 -1.52
C ARG A 14 -13.47 -8.00 -1.86
N ALA A 15 -12.19 -7.77 -1.57
CA ALA A 15 -11.54 -6.51 -1.89
C ALA A 15 -11.44 -6.27 -3.40
N GLN A 16 -11.29 -7.34 -4.20
CA GLN A 16 -11.32 -7.26 -5.66
C GLN A 16 -12.72 -6.89 -6.18
N VAL A 17 -13.78 -7.44 -5.59
CA VAL A 17 -15.17 -7.07 -5.92
C VAL A 17 -15.46 -5.62 -5.52
N GLU A 18 -15.07 -5.22 -4.31
CA GLU A 18 -15.21 -3.84 -3.84
C GLU A 18 -14.46 -2.86 -4.77
N LEU A 19 -13.21 -3.17 -5.12
CA LEU A 19 -12.42 -2.37 -6.07
C LEU A 19 -13.07 -2.32 -7.45
N ALA A 20 -13.67 -3.42 -7.93
CA ALA A 20 -14.37 -3.45 -9.20
C ALA A 20 -15.57 -2.49 -9.22
N GLY A 21 -16.36 -2.44 -8.13
CA GLY A 21 -17.43 -1.46 -7.97
C GLY A 21 -16.92 -0.02 -8.01
N LEU A 22 -15.73 0.25 -7.45
CA LEU A 22 -15.11 1.58 -7.49
C LEU A 22 -14.63 2.01 -8.88
N PHE A 23 -14.56 1.10 -9.85
CA PHE A 23 -14.29 1.46 -11.25
C PHE A 23 -15.51 2.02 -11.98
N LEU A 24 -16.69 1.96 -11.35
CA LEU A 24 -17.94 2.48 -11.90
C LEU A 24 -18.20 1.94 -13.32
N LEU A 25 -18.20 0.62 -13.43
CA LEU A 25 -18.50 -0.09 -14.67
C LEU A 25 -20.00 -0.20 -14.85
N HIS A 26 -20.49 0.05 -16.06
CA HIS A 26 -21.85 -0.28 -16.45
C HIS A 26 -22.03 -1.81 -16.50
N GLU A 27 -23.26 -2.31 -16.33
CA GLU A 27 -23.53 -3.76 -16.35
C GLU A 27 -23.14 -4.44 -17.67
N GLU A 28 -23.13 -3.67 -18.77
CA GLU A 28 -22.76 -4.12 -20.11
C GLU A 28 -21.25 -4.00 -20.40
N GLU A 29 -20.49 -3.33 -19.54
CA GLU A 29 -19.06 -3.11 -19.76
C GLU A 29 -18.22 -4.27 -19.19
N ALA A 30 -17.39 -4.87 -20.05
CA ALA A 30 -16.39 -5.81 -19.59
C ALA A 30 -15.22 -5.08 -18.91
N ARG A 31 -14.84 -5.54 -17.71
CA ARG A 31 -13.74 -4.95 -16.93
C ARG A 31 -12.44 -4.88 -17.74
N GLU A 32 -12.13 -5.92 -18.52
CA GLU A 32 -10.88 -6.04 -19.28
C GLU A 32 -10.78 -5.07 -20.46
N GLU A 33 -11.91 -4.56 -20.93
CA GLU A 33 -12.00 -3.59 -22.03
C GLU A 33 -11.89 -2.16 -21.51
N VAL A 34 -12.41 -1.92 -20.31
CA VAL A 34 -12.56 -0.57 -19.75
C VAL A 34 -11.47 -0.23 -18.74
N VAL A 35 -11.15 -1.15 -17.84
CA VAL A 35 -10.18 -0.92 -16.76
C VAL A 35 -8.76 -1.13 -17.29
N PRO A 36 -7.89 -0.11 -17.18
CA PRO A 36 -6.51 -0.22 -17.60
C PRO A 36 -5.78 -1.40 -16.96
N ARG A 37 -5.12 -2.22 -17.79
CA ARG A 37 -4.32 -3.34 -17.31
C ARG A 37 -3.10 -2.84 -16.55
N LEU A 38 -2.88 -3.39 -15.36
CA LEU A 38 -1.73 -3.08 -14.52
C LEU A 38 -0.63 -4.13 -14.70
N ALA A 39 0.44 -3.77 -15.38
CA ALA A 39 1.67 -4.58 -15.42
C ALA A 39 2.55 -4.25 -14.20
N LEU A 40 2.18 -4.78 -13.02
CA LEU A 40 2.82 -4.42 -11.75
C LEU A 40 4.35 -4.59 -11.76
N HIS A 41 4.85 -5.61 -12.47
CA HIS A 41 6.29 -5.92 -12.57
C HIS A 41 7.09 -4.89 -13.39
N GLU A 42 6.43 -4.06 -14.19
CA GLU A 42 7.08 -2.99 -14.97
C GLU A 42 7.18 -1.68 -14.19
N LEU A 43 6.47 -1.57 -13.06
CA LEU A 43 6.50 -0.38 -12.22
C LEU A 43 7.85 -0.26 -11.51
N GLN A 44 8.31 0.98 -11.41
CA GLN A 44 9.58 1.33 -10.79
C GLN A 44 9.39 2.51 -9.83
N ASP A 45 10.26 2.58 -8.83
CA ASP A 45 10.32 3.69 -7.90
C ASP A 45 11.78 4.14 -7.73
N ASP A 46 11.94 5.37 -7.25
CA ASP A 46 13.21 5.92 -6.80
C ASP A 46 13.08 6.33 -5.33
N PRO A 47 13.50 5.46 -4.39
CA PRO A 47 13.39 5.74 -2.95
C PRO A 47 14.35 6.84 -2.47
N THR A 48 15.30 7.29 -3.32
CA THR A 48 16.24 8.37 -3.01
C THR A 48 15.67 9.74 -3.34
N ASN A 49 14.60 9.79 -4.14
CA ASN A 49 13.95 11.04 -4.49
C ASN A 49 13.10 11.57 -3.32
N ASN A 50 13.50 12.73 -2.81
CA ASN A 50 12.88 13.38 -1.66
C ASN A 50 11.97 14.56 -2.04
N THR A 51 11.66 14.70 -3.33
CA THR A 51 10.80 15.78 -3.84
C THR A 51 9.43 15.71 -3.18
N ARG A 52 8.88 16.88 -2.79
CA ARG A 52 7.52 16.97 -2.22
C ARG A 52 6.50 16.35 -3.19
N GLY A 53 5.66 15.48 -2.66
CA GLY A 53 4.61 14.81 -3.42
C GLY A 53 5.10 13.71 -4.35
N TRP A 54 6.39 13.35 -4.29
CA TRP A 54 6.93 12.21 -5.00
C TRP A 54 6.34 10.90 -4.48
N ASN A 55 6.03 10.03 -5.43
CA ASN A 55 5.84 8.60 -5.27
C ASN A 55 6.10 7.89 -6.60
N PHE A 56 6.04 6.56 -6.62
CA PHE A 56 6.30 5.75 -7.82
C PHE A 56 5.47 6.16 -9.05
N LEU A 57 4.24 6.70 -8.87
CA LEU A 57 3.40 7.17 -9.98
C LEU A 57 3.97 8.42 -10.68
N ARG A 58 4.89 9.13 -10.03
CA ARG A 58 5.63 10.27 -10.61
C ARG A 58 6.94 9.85 -11.29
N ASP A 59 7.37 8.60 -11.13
CA ASP A 59 8.57 8.09 -11.80
C ASP A 59 8.33 8.01 -13.32
N PRO A 60 9.19 8.60 -14.16
CA PRO A 60 9.04 8.56 -15.62
C PRO A 60 8.94 7.13 -16.19
N ARG A 61 9.60 6.16 -15.56
CA ARG A 61 9.61 4.75 -15.98
C ARG A 61 8.25 4.11 -15.73
N THR A 62 7.68 4.34 -14.55
CA THR A 62 6.30 3.96 -14.21
C THR A 62 5.29 4.64 -15.12
N ARG A 63 5.43 5.95 -15.37
CA ARG A 63 4.52 6.69 -16.26
C ARG A 63 4.52 6.16 -17.68
N LYS A 64 5.65 5.64 -18.17
CA LYS A 64 5.74 5.00 -19.48
C LYS A 64 5.11 3.61 -19.51
N ALA A 65 5.17 2.87 -18.40
CA ALA A 65 4.57 1.54 -18.28
C ALA A 65 3.05 1.59 -18.08
N LEU A 66 2.53 2.64 -17.44
CA LEU A 66 1.10 2.81 -17.23
C LEU A 66 0.41 3.26 -18.52
N PRO A 67 -0.67 2.58 -18.95
CA PRO A 67 -1.36 2.87 -20.22
C PRO A 67 -2.22 4.14 -20.19
N THR A 68 -2.41 4.78 -19.02
CA THR A 68 -3.24 5.98 -18.88
C THR A 68 -2.82 6.89 -17.73
N HIS A 69 -3.28 8.13 -17.80
CA HIS A 69 -3.19 9.13 -16.73
C HIS A 69 -4.28 8.88 -15.69
N GLY A 70 -3.90 8.27 -14.58
CA GLY A 70 -4.86 7.85 -13.55
C GLY A 70 -5.59 8.98 -12.84
N ASP A 71 -5.01 10.19 -12.85
CA ASP A 71 -5.62 11.41 -12.31
C ASP A 71 -6.82 11.89 -13.12
N ARG A 72 -6.92 11.49 -14.38
CA ARG A 72 -8.01 11.84 -15.29
C ARG A 72 -8.92 10.67 -15.62
N TRP A 73 -8.42 9.43 -15.58
CA TRP A 73 -9.15 8.26 -16.07
C TRP A 73 -10.58 8.15 -15.54
N LEU A 74 -10.78 8.07 -14.21
CA LEU A 74 -12.13 7.90 -13.66
C LEU A 74 -12.96 9.19 -13.76
N LEU A 75 -12.31 10.36 -13.68
CA LEU A 75 -12.97 11.65 -13.84
C LEU A 75 -13.55 11.81 -15.26
N ASP A 76 -12.77 11.50 -16.29
CA ASP A 76 -13.20 11.59 -17.69
C ASP A 76 -14.36 10.64 -17.98
N ARG A 77 -14.37 9.45 -17.36
CA ARG A 77 -15.49 8.50 -17.47
C ARG A 77 -16.77 9.07 -16.87
N VAL A 78 -16.70 9.60 -15.64
CA VAL A 78 -17.87 10.21 -14.96
C VAL A 78 -18.36 11.45 -15.70
N LEU A 79 -17.46 12.26 -16.26
CA LEU A 79 -17.85 13.44 -17.04
C LEU A 79 -18.45 13.06 -18.41
N GLY A 80 -18.02 11.94 -19.00
CA GLY A 80 -18.49 11.45 -20.29
C GLY A 80 -19.80 10.66 -20.24
N ALA A 81 -20.29 10.33 -19.04
CA ALA A 81 -21.49 9.51 -18.84
C ALA A 81 -22.48 10.21 -17.91
N ASP A 82 -23.58 10.72 -18.46
CA ASP A 82 -24.57 11.47 -17.69
C ASP A 82 -25.26 10.62 -16.60
N TRP A 83 -25.36 9.29 -16.80
CA TRP A 83 -25.95 8.35 -15.83
C TRP A 83 -25.13 8.22 -14.53
N LEU A 84 -23.83 8.53 -14.57
CA LEU A 84 -22.92 8.46 -13.42
C LEU A 84 -23.10 9.61 -12.42
N ARG A 85 -23.97 10.58 -12.71
CA ARG A 85 -24.21 11.74 -11.85
C ARG A 85 -25.06 11.43 -10.62
N GLU A 86 -25.92 10.42 -10.69
CA GLU A 86 -26.79 10.03 -9.57
C GLU A 86 -26.16 8.95 -8.67
N GLU A 87 -25.30 8.09 -9.21
CA GLU A 87 -24.67 6.98 -8.46
C GLU A 87 -23.51 7.39 -7.53
N PHE A 88 -22.99 8.61 -7.68
CA PHE A 88 -21.81 9.05 -6.95
C PHE A 88 -22.07 9.29 -5.43
N LEU A 89 -23.31 9.50 -4.98
CA LEU A 89 -23.61 9.91 -3.59
C LEU A 89 -22.98 8.99 -2.52
N GLU A 90 -22.89 7.69 -2.81
CA GLU A 90 -22.33 6.69 -1.89
C GLU A 90 -20.86 6.34 -2.17
N TYR A 91 -20.26 6.85 -3.25
CA TYR A 91 -18.92 6.46 -3.69
C TYR A 91 -17.85 6.69 -2.63
N LEU A 92 -17.87 7.83 -1.92
CA LEU A 92 -16.91 8.09 -0.84
C LEU A 92 -17.06 7.08 0.32
N GLN A 93 -18.28 6.60 0.58
CA GLN A 93 -18.54 5.56 1.57
C GLN A 93 -18.07 4.19 1.07
N GLN A 94 -18.25 3.87 -0.22
CA GLN A 94 -17.73 2.65 -0.83
C GLN A 94 -16.20 2.61 -0.80
N VAL A 95 -15.53 3.72 -1.13
CA VAL A 95 -14.06 3.86 -1.03
C VAL A 95 -13.59 3.63 0.41
N ASP A 96 -14.32 4.19 1.38
CA ASP A 96 -14.02 4.01 2.80
C ASP A 96 -14.19 2.54 3.26
N GLY A 97 -15.22 1.84 2.76
CA GLY A 97 -15.39 0.40 2.97
C GLY A 97 -14.25 -0.43 2.38
N PHE A 98 -13.90 -0.18 1.13
CA PHE A 98 -12.75 -0.81 0.47
C PHE A 98 -11.45 -0.59 1.24
N LEU A 99 -11.19 0.64 1.71
CA LEU A 99 -9.98 0.97 2.48
C LEU A 99 -9.92 0.27 3.83
N GLN A 100 -11.07 -0.02 4.47
CA GLN A 100 -11.11 -0.84 5.67
C GLN A 100 -10.67 -2.28 5.37
N ARG A 101 -11.11 -2.86 4.25
CA ARG A 101 -10.67 -4.20 3.86
C ARG A 101 -9.21 -4.22 3.41
N LEU A 102 -8.77 -3.19 2.70
CA LEU A 102 -7.36 -3.05 2.32
C LEU A 102 -6.46 -2.91 3.56
N LEU A 103 -6.87 -2.14 4.56
CA LEU A 103 -6.19 -2.03 5.85
C LEU A 103 -6.03 -3.41 6.51
N LEU A 104 -7.10 -4.21 6.55
CA LEU A 104 -7.07 -5.58 7.06
C LEU A 104 -6.07 -6.45 6.29
N LEU A 105 -6.14 -6.44 4.96
CA LEU A 105 -5.27 -7.24 4.10
C LEU A 105 -3.79 -6.87 4.29
N VAL A 106 -3.45 -5.57 4.18
CA VAL A 106 -2.08 -5.08 4.43
C VAL A 106 -1.57 -5.52 5.80
N HIS A 107 -2.43 -5.48 6.82
CA HIS A 107 -2.07 -5.90 8.17
C HIS A 107 -1.77 -7.39 8.31
N ILE A 108 -2.60 -8.26 7.73
CA ILE A 108 -2.49 -9.71 7.93
C ILE A 108 -1.57 -10.39 6.90
N THR A 109 -1.28 -9.74 5.78
CA THR A 109 -0.43 -10.31 4.71
C THR A 109 0.98 -9.74 4.62
N SER A 110 1.32 -8.70 5.39
CA SER A 110 2.66 -8.08 5.41
C SER A 110 3.70 -8.83 6.27
N GLY A 111 3.40 -10.08 6.63
CA GLY A 111 4.21 -10.89 7.54
C GLY A 111 3.96 -10.49 8.99
N GLN A 112 5.02 -10.23 9.76
CA GLN A 112 4.88 -9.83 11.16
C GLN A 112 4.01 -8.57 11.30
N PRO A 113 3.02 -8.51 12.21
CA PRO A 113 2.08 -7.41 12.23
C PRO A 113 2.79 -6.14 12.70
N ALA A 114 2.67 -5.07 11.93
CA ALA A 114 3.05 -3.74 12.38
C ALA A 114 2.17 -3.32 13.56
N ARG A 115 2.66 -2.39 14.39
CA ARG A 115 1.77 -1.75 15.38
C ARG A 115 0.69 -0.97 14.64
N ALA A 116 -0.48 -0.85 15.26
CA ALA A 116 -1.58 -0.06 14.69
C ALA A 116 -1.15 1.35 14.27
N THR A 117 -0.31 2.02 15.08
CA THR A 117 0.21 3.36 14.79
C THR A 117 1.22 3.40 13.65
N GLU A 118 2.07 2.37 13.52
CA GLU A 118 3.04 2.25 12.42
C GLU A 118 2.31 1.97 11.11
N LEU A 119 1.35 1.04 11.15
CA LEU A 119 0.49 0.72 10.03
C LEU A 119 -0.28 1.98 9.63
N LEU A 120 -1.15 2.53 10.47
CA LEU A 120 -1.97 3.69 10.11
C LEU A 120 -1.17 4.95 9.77
N GLY A 121 0.12 4.98 10.14
CA GLY A 121 1.04 6.06 9.80
C GLY A 121 1.61 6.00 8.38
N LEU A 122 1.42 4.93 7.59
CA LEU A 122 1.99 4.83 6.25
C LEU A 122 1.52 6.00 5.35
N ARG A 123 2.48 6.59 4.66
CA ARG A 123 2.30 7.64 3.66
C ARG A 123 2.56 7.10 2.27
N HIS A 124 1.75 7.49 1.31
CA HIS A 124 1.91 7.08 -0.09
C HIS A 124 2.73 8.06 -0.93
N ARG A 125 3.11 9.21 -0.36
CA ARG A 125 3.95 10.22 -1.02
C ARG A 125 4.76 11.03 -0.01
N ASN A 126 5.86 11.62 -0.49
CA ASN A 126 6.72 12.49 0.30
C ASN A 126 6.02 13.79 0.73
N THR A 127 6.35 14.30 1.92
CA THR A 127 5.83 15.57 2.44
C THR A 127 6.96 16.53 2.83
N LEU A 128 6.64 17.82 3.02
CA LEU A 128 7.62 18.90 3.22
C LEU A 128 8.51 18.73 4.47
N GLN A 129 8.03 18.04 5.50
CA GLN A 129 8.68 18.00 6.83
C GLN A 129 9.67 16.84 6.97
N GLY A 130 10.36 16.43 5.89
CA GLY A 130 11.26 15.28 5.91
C GLY A 130 10.57 13.94 6.20
N ARG A 131 9.24 13.88 6.02
CA ARG A 131 8.48 12.64 6.15
C ARG A 131 8.41 12.00 4.76
N HIS A 132 9.25 11.00 4.59
CA HIS A 132 9.31 10.20 3.38
C HIS A 132 8.03 9.37 3.23
N GLN A 133 7.73 9.02 1.98
CA GLN A 133 6.76 7.98 1.69
C GLN A 133 7.16 6.67 2.38
N ASN A 134 6.17 5.83 2.64
CA ASN A 134 6.33 4.52 3.22
C ASN A 134 5.93 3.41 2.26
N ILE A 135 5.38 3.74 1.09
CA ILE A 135 4.94 2.80 0.06
C ILE A 135 5.92 2.89 -1.11
N PHE A 136 6.51 1.76 -1.49
CA PHE A 136 7.51 1.65 -2.55
C PHE A 136 7.18 0.50 -3.49
N ILE A 137 7.67 0.58 -4.73
CA ILE A 137 7.66 -0.55 -5.66
C ILE A 137 9.06 -1.17 -5.70
N GLU A 138 9.13 -2.47 -5.42
CA GLU A 138 10.38 -3.22 -5.38
C GLU A 138 10.12 -4.66 -5.84
N HIS A 139 10.91 -5.13 -6.82
CA HIS A 139 10.76 -6.46 -7.45
C HIS A 139 9.34 -6.78 -7.96
N GLY A 140 8.62 -5.79 -8.46
CA GLY A 140 7.25 -5.97 -8.96
C GLY A 140 6.20 -6.21 -7.86
N LEU A 141 6.51 -5.79 -6.63
CA LEU A 141 5.60 -5.86 -5.48
C LEU A 141 5.60 -4.52 -4.74
N VAL A 142 4.55 -4.30 -3.96
CA VAL A 142 4.49 -3.17 -3.02
C VAL A 142 5.24 -3.54 -1.75
N SER A 143 6.18 -2.69 -1.35
CA SER A 143 6.89 -2.76 -0.08
C SER A 143 6.48 -1.60 0.82
N THR A 144 6.12 -1.90 2.07
CA THR A 144 5.87 -0.90 3.10
C THR A 144 7.11 -0.76 3.99
N VAL A 145 7.60 0.46 4.18
CA VAL A 145 8.79 0.75 4.98
C VAL A 145 8.41 1.59 6.18
N THR A 146 8.67 1.05 7.37
CA THR A 146 8.43 1.74 8.65
C THR A 146 9.72 1.86 9.43
N THR A 147 9.90 2.98 10.13
CA THR A 147 11.00 3.16 11.09
C THR A 147 10.51 2.89 12.50
N TYR A 148 11.25 2.06 13.22
CA TYR A 148 10.95 1.70 14.60
C TYR A 148 11.94 2.37 15.55
N HIS A 149 11.40 3.13 16.51
CA HIS A 149 12.18 3.94 17.46
C HIS A 149 12.23 3.40 18.91
N LYS A 150 11.65 2.23 19.22
CA LYS A 150 11.71 1.73 20.61
C LYS A 150 13.14 1.26 20.91
N GLY A 151 13.78 1.92 21.87
CA GLY A 151 15.17 1.68 22.24
C GLY A 151 16.17 2.66 21.61
N TYR A 152 15.72 3.77 21.01
CA TYR A 152 16.61 4.84 20.55
C TYR A 152 17.49 5.36 21.69
N SER A 153 16.93 5.53 22.89
CA SER A 153 17.66 5.92 24.11
C SER A 153 18.70 4.89 24.59
N ILE A 154 18.68 3.66 24.06
CA ILE A 154 19.57 2.57 24.47
C ILE A 154 20.56 2.18 23.37
N SER A 155 20.15 2.26 22.10
CA SER A 155 20.91 1.71 20.95
C SER A 155 21.31 2.73 19.89
N ASN A 156 20.83 3.97 19.99
CA ASN A 156 21.05 5.06 19.03
C ASN A 156 20.85 4.67 17.54
N THR A 157 20.10 3.60 17.27
CA THR A 157 19.93 3.02 15.93
C THR A 157 18.45 2.94 15.59
N THR A 158 18.06 3.51 14.46
CA THR A 158 16.70 3.38 13.91
C THR A 158 16.60 2.06 13.15
N LYS A 159 15.68 1.17 13.56
CA LYS A 159 15.43 -0.07 12.81
C LYS A 159 14.46 0.22 11.67
N ILE A 160 14.92 0.03 10.45
CA ILE A 160 14.09 0.09 9.25
C ILE A 160 13.50 -1.30 9.02
N ILE A 161 12.18 -1.37 8.83
CA ILE A 161 11.47 -2.63 8.61
C ILE A 161 10.75 -2.55 7.27
N HIS A 162 11.20 -3.38 6.32
CA HIS A 162 10.55 -3.61 5.04
C HIS A 162 9.53 -4.74 5.18
N ARG A 163 8.34 -4.54 4.61
CA ARG A 163 7.31 -5.58 4.52
C ARG A 163 6.74 -5.58 3.12
N TYR A 164 6.90 -6.67 2.39
CA TYR A 164 6.30 -6.78 1.07
C TYR A 164 4.89 -7.35 1.19
N LEU A 165 4.03 -6.82 0.34
CA LEU A 165 2.67 -7.30 0.18
C LEU A 165 2.65 -8.37 -0.91
N PRO A 166 1.82 -9.42 -0.76
CA PRO A 166 1.63 -10.37 -1.85
C PRO A 166 1.10 -9.68 -3.12
N LYS A 167 1.28 -10.31 -4.28
CA LYS A 167 0.97 -9.69 -5.57
C LYS A 167 -0.47 -9.18 -5.65
N ALA A 168 -1.43 -10.01 -5.24
CA ALA A 168 -2.84 -9.64 -5.27
C ALA A 168 -3.14 -8.40 -4.41
N VAL A 169 -2.50 -8.26 -3.25
CA VAL A 169 -2.67 -7.08 -2.37
C VAL A 169 -1.91 -5.88 -2.91
N SER A 170 -0.74 -6.10 -3.52
CA SER A 170 0.03 -5.05 -4.21
C SER A 170 -0.77 -4.42 -5.35
N GLU A 171 -1.45 -5.24 -6.17
CA GLU A 171 -2.32 -4.76 -7.25
C GLU A 171 -3.46 -3.90 -6.69
N LEU A 172 -4.11 -4.32 -5.59
CA LEU A 172 -5.16 -3.52 -4.93
C LEU A 172 -4.64 -2.15 -4.47
N VAL A 173 -3.46 -2.10 -3.84
CA VAL A 173 -2.84 -0.85 -3.40
C VAL A 173 -2.51 0.05 -4.60
N VAL A 174 -1.93 -0.51 -5.66
CA VAL A 174 -1.54 0.28 -6.84
C VAL A 174 -2.76 0.81 -7.58
N TYR A 175 -3.80 0.00 -7.81
CA TYR A 175 -5.05 0.48 -8.42
C TYR A 175 -5.70 1.58 -7.59
N TYR A 176 -5.71 1.42 -6.26
CA TYR A 176 -6.21 2.47 -5.37
C TYR A 176 -5.44 3.77 -5.55
N LEU A 177 -4.11 3.74 -5.46
CA LEU A 177 -3.28 4.94 -5.57
C LEU A 177 -3.32 5.57 -6.96
N TRP A 178 -3.45 4.75 -8.01
CA TRP A 178 -3.41 5.18 -9.40
C TRP A 178 -4.74 5.73 -9.90
N LEU A 179 -5.85 5.01 -9.71
CA LEU A 179 -7.14 5.34 -10.34
C LEU A 179 -8.18 5.89 -9.34
N ILE A 180 -8.25 5.33 -8.13
CA ILE A 180 -9.33 5.67 -7.18
C ILE A 180 -8.99 6.91 -6.37
N LEU A 181 -7.77 7.00 -5.83
CA LEU A 181 -7.33 8.07 -4.95
C LEU A 181 -7.41 9.46 -5.63
N PRO A 182 -6.92 9.66 -6.87
CA PRO A 182 -7.01 10.98 -7.49
C PRO A 182 -8.45 11.45 -7.68
N PHE A 183 -9.34 10.54 -8.09
CA PHE A 183 -10.75 10.85 -8.25
C PHE A 183 -11.42 11.16 -6.90
N ARG A 184 -11.15 10.35 -5.88
CA ARG A 184 -11.59 10.61 -4.50
C ARG A 184 -11.11 11.97 -4.00
N GLU A 185 -9.84 12.33 -4.22
CA GLU A 185 -9.30 13.63 -3.82
C GLU A 185 -10.00 14.79 -4.56
N ALA A 186 -10.27 14.65 -5.86
CA ALA A 186 -10.99 15.66 -6.65
C ALA A 186 -12.43 15.86 -6.11
N LEU A 187 -13.06 14.77 -5.73
CA LEU A 187 -14.43 14.72 -5.25
C LEU A 187 -14.60 15.28 -3.84
N GLU A 188 -13.68 14.97 -2.94
CA GLU A 188 -13.63 15.58 -1.60
C GLU A 188 -13.46 17.11 -1.71
N ARG A 189 -12.66 17.60 -2.68
CA ARG A 189 -12.53 19.05 -2.95
C ARG A 189 -13.85 19.67 -3.39
N LEU A 190 -14.58 19.02 -4.30
CA LEU A 190 -15.86 19.50 -4.81
C LEU A 190 -16.96 19.44 -3.75
N ALA A 191 -17.15 18.28 -3.11
CA ALA A 191 -18.26 18.03 -2.20
C ALA A 191 -18.11 18.74 -0.84
N ARG A 192 -16.87 18.87 -0.34
CA ARG A 192 -16.61 19.42 1.01
C ARG A 192 -15.99 20.81 0.99
N GLY A 193 -15.78 21.41 -0.19
CA GLY A 193 -15.09 22.70 -0.32
C GLY A 193 -13.66 22.65 0.22
N HIS A 194 -13.02 21.48 0.18
CA HIS A 194 -11.69 21.29 0.75
C HIS A 194 -10.64 21.92 -0.18
N HIS A 195 -10.13 23.10 0.16
CA HIS A 195 -9.10 23.79 -0.63
C HIS A 195 -7.66 23.50 -0.16
N GLY A 196 -7.50 22.75 0.94
CA GLY A 196 -6.20 22.36 1.47
C GLY A 196 -5.47 21.32 0.61
N PRO A 197 -4.16 21.11 0.85
CA PRO A 197 -3.44 20.01 0.21
C PRO A 197 -4.11 18.69 0.59
N ALA A 198 -4.13 17.72 -0.32
CA ALA A 198 -4.67 16.40 0.01
C ALA A 198 -3.72 15.65 0.96
N SER A 199 -4.26 14.72 1.75
CA SER A 199 -3.47 13.97 2.75
C SER A 199 -2.45 13.04 2.08
N ALA A 200 -1.25 12.93 2.65
CA ALA A 200 -0.27 11.93 2.18
C ALA A 200 -0.47 10.56 2.84
N PHE A 201 -1.34 10.44 3.85
CA PHE A 201 -1.61 9.16 4.53
C PHE A 201 -2.38 8.21 3.62
N LEU A 202 -2.07 6.91 3.70
CA LEU A 202 -2.83 5.88 2.98
C LEU A 202 -4.25 5.74 3.53
N TRP A 203 -4.44 5.99 4.83
CA TRP A 203 -5.74 6.02 5.51
C TRP A 203 -6.00 7.40 6.14
N PRO A 204 -6.42 8.39 5.34
CA PRO A 204 -6.57 9.76 5.82
C PRO A 204 -7.78 9.90 6.75
N ALA A 205 -7.62 10.65 7.84
CA ALA A 205 -8.76 11.00 8.70
C ALA A 205 -9.78 11.87 7.94
N ALA A 206 -11.07 11.72 8.28
CA ALA A 206 -12.14 12.53 7.70
C ALA A 206 -12.06 14.02 8.13
N ALA A 207 -11.40 14.31 9.26
CA ALA A 207 -11.29 15.65 9.83
C ALA A 207 -9.86 16.19 9.67
N GLY A 208 -9.72 17.29 8.95
CA GLY A 208 -8.48 18.05 8.78
C GLY A 208 -7.89 17.92 7.37
N GLY A 209 -7.78 19.04 6.67
CA GLY A 209 -7.14 19.10 5.35
C GLY A 209 -5.67 18.70 5.41
N GLY A 210 -5.26 17.86 4.47
CA GLY A 210 -3.87 17.48 4.28
C GLY A 210 -3.27 16.67 5.42
N ASP A 211 -1.95 16.78 5.58
CA ASP A 211 -1.21 16.04 6.59
C ASP A 211 -1.56 16.42 8.04
N GLN A 212 -2.25 17.55 8.24
CA GLN A 212 -2.69 18.01 9.55
C GLN A 212 -3.91 17.25 10.08
N GLY A 213 -4.73 16.66 9.20
CA GLY A 213 -5.84 15.81 9.62
C GLY A 213 -5.41 14.48 10.24
N GLY A 214 -4.16 14.08 10.02
CA GLY A 214 -3.66 12.81 10.52
C GLY A 214 -4.23 11.60 9.76
N SER A 215 -4.07 10.43 10.35
CA SER A 215 -4.59 9.17 9.83
C SER A 215 -5.75 8.64 10.67
N TRP A 216 -6.41 7.59 10.18
CA TRP A 216 -7.46 6.90 10.93
C TRP A 216 -7.03 6.52 12.34
N PRO A 217 -7.94 6.56 13.33
CA PRO A 217 -7.64 6.16 14.69
C PRO A 217 -7.39 4.65 14.79
N SER A 218 -6.51 4.23 15.72
CA SER A 218 -6.17 2.81 15.93
C SER A 218 -7.38 1.92 16.25
N GLU A 219 -8.43 2.49 16.84
CA GLU A 219 -9.68 1.78 17.14
C GLU A 219 -10.35 1.25 15.86
N ARG A 220 -10.13 1.90 14.71
CA ARG A 220 -10.71 1.48 13.44
C ARG A 220 -10.14 0.14 12.97
N LEU A 221 -8.81 -0.01 13.01
CA LEU A 221 -8.15 -1.29 12.70
C LEU A 221 -8.68 -2.41 13.62
N ARG A 222 -8.82 -2.11 14.91
CA ARG A 222 -9.33 -3.07 15.90
C ARG A 222 -10.74 -3.53 15.58
N LYS A 223 -11.65 -2.60 15.26
CA LYS A 223 -13.05 -2.91 14.92
C LYS A 223 -13.14 -3.79 13.68
N VAL A 224 -12.43 -3.44 12.60
CA VAL A 224 -12.43 -4.23 11.36
C VAL A 224 -11.91 -5.64 11.62
N LEU A 225 -10.78 -5.77 12.34
CA LEU A 225 -10.23 -7.07 12.72
C LEU A 225 -11.23 -7.92 13.51
N GLN A 226 -11.90 -7.32 14.51
CA GLN A 226 -12.87 -8.04 15.34
C GLN A 226 -14.11 -8.46 14.54
N GLN A 227 -14.64 -7.59 13.68
CA GLN A 227 -15.82 -7.87 12.86
C GLN A 227 -15.55 -9.02 11.89
N GLU A 228 -14.46 -8.97 11.13
CA GLU A 228 -14.14 -10.00 10.13
C GLU A 228 -13.72 -11.32 10.80
N ALA A 229 -13.03 -11.28 11.94
CA ALA A 229 -12.72 -12.49 12.71
C ALA A 229 -13.97 -13.18 13.25
N GLN A 230 -14.90 -12.40 13.79
CA GLN A 230 -16.14 -12.93 14.36
C GLN A 230 -17.01 -13.53 13.25
N ALA A 231 -17.12 -12.87 12.11
CA ALA A 231 -17.94 -13.31 10.98
C ALA A 231 -17.45 -14.63 10.36
N HIS A 232 -16.13 -14.80 10.24
CA HIS A 232 -15.56 -15.90 9.44
C HIS A 232 -14.91 -17.01 10.23
N LEU A 233 -14.38 -16.67 11.41
CA LEU A 233 -13.61 -17.61 12.21
C LEU A 233 -14.34 -17.96 13.50
N GLN A 234 -15.50 -17.34 13.76
CA GLN A 234 -16.30 -17.53 14.97
C GLN A 234 -15.48 -17.33 16.25
N THR A 235 -14.39 -16.55 16.19
CA THR A 235 -13.52 -16.28 17.33
C THR A 235 -13.35 -14.77 17.53
N LYS A 236 -13.22 -14.35 18.79
CA LYS A 236 -12.71 -13.02 19.11
C LYS A 236 -11.19 -13.03 18.97
N LEU A 237 -10.69 -12.27 17.98
CA LEU A 237 -9.26 -12.12 17.72
C LEU A 237 -8.59 -11.43 18.91
N ASN A 238 -7.69 -12.12 19.60
CA ASN A 238 -6.83 -11.55 20.64
C ASN A 238 -5.40 -11.34 20.10
N ILE A 239 -4.57 -10.57 20.81
CA ILE A 239 -3.21 -10.20 20.36
C ILE A 239 -2.34 -11.44 20.10
N LEU A 240 -2.54 -12.54 20.82
CA LEU A 240 -1.80 -13.79 20.62
C LEU A 240 -2.26 -14.51 19.35
N THR A 241 -3.57 -14.56 19.08
CA THR A 241 -4.10 -15.11 17.82
C THR A 241 -3.61 -14.30 16.62
N GLN A 242 -3.62 -12.97 16.74
CA GLN A 242 -3.11 -12.05 15.71
C GLN A 242 -1.62 -12.29 15.42
N LYS A 243 -0.80 -12.37 16.47
CA LYS A 243 0.63 -12.67 16.33
C LYS A 243 0.88 -14.06 15.76
N GLY A 244 0.04 -15.04 16.11
CA GLY A 244 0.10 -16.38 15.54
C GLY A 244 -0.15 -16.38 14.03
N TRP A 245 -1.18 -15.66 13.57
CA TRP A 245 -1.50 -15.59 12.14
C TRP A 245 -0.42 -14.90 11.32
N CYS A 246 0.10 -13.79 11.82
CA CYS A 246 1.15 -13.04 11.16
C CYS A 246 2.54 -13.70 11.25
N ARG A 247 2.68 -14.78 12.04
CA ARG A 247 3.89 -15.63 12.10
C ARG A 247 3.83 -16.81 11.13
N ILE A 248 2.66 -17.07 10.55
CA ILE A 248 2.53 -18.08 9.50
C ILE A 248 3.28 -17.57 8.27
N PRO A 249 4.25 -18.34 7.73
CA PRO A 249 4.96 -17.95 6.54
C PRO A 249 3.97 -17.60 5.43
N ILE A 250 4.18 -16.47 4.75
CA ILE A 250 3.32 -16.03 3.64
C ILE A 250 3.25 -17.09 2.53
N LEU A 251 4.30 -17.92 2.39
CA LEU A 251 4.34 -19.10 1.52
C LEU A 251 3.21 -20.10 1.84
N GLU A 252 2.86 -20.29 3.12
CA GLU A 252 1.78 -21.16 3.58
C GLU A 252 0.38 -20.56 3.34
N LEU A 253 0.28 -19.25 3.15
CA LEU A 253 -0.95 -18.56 2.75
C LEU A 253 -1.24 -18.67 1.24
N GLY A 254 -0.39 -19.38 0.48
CA GLY A 254 -0.59 -19.61 -0.95
C GLY A 254 0.08 -18.59 -1.86
N PHE A 255 0.90 -17.68 -1.33
CA PHE A 255 1.62 -16.65 -2.09
C PHE A 255 3.05 -17.07 -2.44
N ALA A 256 3.35 -18.37 -2.48
CA ALA A 256 4.71 -18.87 -2.60
C ALA A 256 5.45 -18.42 -3.88
N ARG A 257 4.71 -18.20 -4.97
CA ARG A 257 5.28 -17.77 -6.26
C ARG A 257 5.76 -16.31 -6.25
N ASP A 258 5.16 -15.46 -5.42
CA ASP A 258 5.43 -14.02 -5.41
C ASP A 258 6.83 -13.71 -4.84
N TRP A 259 7.38 -14.58 -3.98
CA TRP A 259 8.61 -14.33 -3.24
C TRP A 259 9.89 -14.90 -3.87
N HIS A 260 9.76 -15.75 -4.90
CA HIS A 260 10.93 -16.22 -5.66
C HIS A 260 11.66 -15.06 -6.36
N LEU A 261 11.01 -13.90 -6.50
CA LEU A 261 11.54 -12.67 -7.09
C LEU A 261 12.41 -11.84 -6.14
N ILE A 262 12.36 -12.08 -4.82
CA ILE A 262 13.00 -11.21 -3.79
C ILE A 262 14.35 -11.74 -3.29
N GLY A 263 14.82 -12.90 -3.78
CA GLY A 263 16.15 -13.49 -3.55
C GLY A 263 16.93 -13.03 -2.30
N HIS A 264 16.71 -13.68 -1.14
CA HIS A 264 17.54 -13.72 0.11
C HIS A 264 18.45 -12.52 0.51
N SER A 265 18.20 -11.30 0.07
CA SER A 265 19.05 -10.15 0.35
C SER A 265 18.28 -9.14 1.19
N GLN A 266 18.55 -9.16 2.50
CA GLN A 266 18.25 -8.01 3.35
C GLN A 266 19.18 -6.87 2.93
N LEU A 267 18.71 -5.99 2.06
CA LEU A 267 19.41 -4.77 1.70
C LEU A 267 19.18 -3.72 2.80
N HIS A 268 20.25 -3.36 3.50
CA HIS A 268 20.28 -2.21 4.40
C HIS A 268 20.40 -0.93 3.56
N PHE A 269 19.28 -0.23 3.33
CA PHE A 269 19.33 1.15 2.86
C PHE A 269 19.59 2.08 4.06
N ALA A 270 20.78 2.67 4.11
CA ALA A 270 21.09 3.75 5.02
C ALA A 270 20.53 5.07 4.46
N TYR A 271 19.45 5.58 5.04
CA TYR A 271 19.04 6.97 4.80
C TYR A 271 20.05 7.89 5.50
N PRO A 272 20.69 8.85 4.79
CA PRO A 272 21.56 9.81 5.44
C PRO A 272 20.72 10.71 6.34
N GLY A 273 21.10 10.78 7.62
CA GLY A 273 20.49 11.70 8.57
C GLY A 273 20.75 13.17 8.19
N PRO A 274 19.94 14.11 8.70
CA PRO A 274 20.11 15.53 8.40
C PRO A 274 21.49 16.00 8.88
N GLY A 275 22.34 16.39 7.92
CA GLY A 275 23.68 16.96 8.19
C GLY A 275 24.88 16.19 7.61
N MET A 276 24.69 15.05 6.93
CA MET A 276 25.80 14.35 6.27
C MET A 276 25.92 14.76 4.78
N ALA A 277 27.10 15.28 4.41
CA ALA A 277 27.45 15.59 3.02
C ALA A 277 27.55 14.31 2.17
N VAL A 278 26.91 14.33 1.00
CA VAL A 278 26.93 13.23 0.03
C VAL A 278 28.19 13.36 -0.83
N TYR A 279 29.10 12.39 -0.75
CA TYR A 279 30.17 12.24 -1.75
C TYR A 279 29.75 11.20 -2.79
N PRO A 280 30.00 11.44 -4.10
CA PRO A 280 29.65 10.49 -5.15
C PRO A 280 30.72 9.39 -5.21
N ALA A 281 30.34 8.13 -4.96
CA ALA A 281 31.20 6.99 -5.25
C ALA A 281 30.86 6.40 -6.62
N LEU A 282 31.88 6.38 -7.45
CA LEU A 282 31.93 5.99 -8.86
C LEU A 282 31.77 4.47 -9.10
N THR A 283 31.17 4.15 -10.26
CA THR A 283 31.50 3.04 -11.20
C THR A 283 31.39 1.54 -10.78
N SER A 284 30.36 0.88 -11.34
CA SER A 284 30.27 -0.49 -11.91
C SER A 284 30.49 -1.79 -11.07
N PRO A 285 29.85 -2.93 -11.46
CA PRO A 285 29.54 -4.06 -10.59
C PRO A 285 30.61 -5.16 -10.59
N ARG A 286 30.91 -5.74 -9.42
CA ARG A 286 31.66 -7.00 -9.30
C ARG A 286 30.78 -8.08 -8.68
N TRP A 287 30.53 -9.11 -9.49
CA TRP A 287 29.99 -10.41 -9.08
C TRP A 287 30.93 -11.06 -8.06
N ILE A 288 30.39 -11.51 -6.92
CA ILE A 288 31.15 -12.35 -5.97
C ILE A 288 30.83 -13.81 -6.28
N VAL A 289 31.86 -14.50 -6.75
CA VAL A 289 31.98 -15.96 -6.90
C VAL A 289 32.05 -16.57 -5.50
N LEU A 290 31.12 -17.49 -5.17
CA LEU A 290 31.20 -18.32 -3.97
C LEU A 290 32.16 -19.50 -4.24
N LYS A 291 33.25 -19.61 -3.48
CA LYS A 291 34.03 -20.85 -3.42
C LYS A 291 33.30 -21.88 -2.52
N PRO A 292 33.26 -23.17 -2.91
CA PRO A 292 32.75 -24.22 -2.03
C PRO A 292 33.70 -24.43 -0.86
N GLY A 293 33.15 -24.40 0.36
CA GLY A 293 33.88 -24.71 1.59
C GLY A 293 34.24 -26.19 1.63
N THR A 294 35.53 -26.45 1.79
CA THR A 294 36.09 -27.76 2.17
C THR A 294 35.60 -28.15 3.56
N ALA A 295 35.06 -29.36 3.66
CA ALA A 295 34.82 -30.06 4.90
C ALA A 295 36.14 -30.63 5.46
N ALA A 296 36.39 -30.35 6.73
CA ALA A 296 37.09 -31.21 7.69
C ALA A 296 36.77 -30.68 9.10
#